data_AF-A0A9W9N796-F1
#
_entry.id   AF-A0A9W9N796-F1
#
_cell.length_a   1.000
_cell.length_b   1.000
_cell.length_c   1.000
_cell.angle_alpha   90.00
_cell.angle_beta   90.00
_cell.angle_gamma   90.00
#
_symmetry.space_group_name_H-M   'P 1'
#
loop_
_entity.id
_entity.type
_entity.pdbx_description
1 polymer ?
#
loop_
_entity_poly.entity_id
_entity_poly.type
_entity_poly.pdbx_seq_one_letter_code
_entity_poly.pdbx_strand_id
1 'polypeptide(L)'
;MDSTTDDKTFLRGISRTDSAGMTEFLTIFPGYYISRTTHIHVTVQTNVTGKDTSYSDSGVQHLGQLFFDKDPINSVYQLAPYKTHLSTLNRTTNSEDSLYSSANGDGYSAVVSVSKLGDSLADGLVGYITIGVNRSATPAETTGGSVNVVGALPTVTPTPGARAAAYALDASEGYFEKKR
;
A
#
# COMPACT_ATOMS: atom_id res chain seq x y z
N MET A 1 -4.03 -21.69 7.78
CA MET A 1 -3.36 -20.91 8.83
C MET A 1 -1.91 -20.79 8.40
N ASP A 2 -1.54 -19.68 7.77
CA ASP A 2 -0.16 -19.44 7.34
C ASP A 2 0.64 -18.95 8.56
N SER A 3 1.32 -19.88 9.23
CA SER A 3 2.33 -19.57 10.24
C SER A 3 3.56 -19.04 9.51
N THR A 4 3.96 -17.80 9.81
CA THR A 4 5.16 -17.14 9.28
C THR A 4 6.32 -18.13 9.12
N THR A 5 6.77 -18.34 7.88
CA THR A 5 7.63 -19.48 7.51
C THR A 5 9.14 -19.27 7.73
N ASP A 6 9.58 -18.08 8.16
CA ASP A 6 10.94 -17.82 8.65
C ASP A 6 11.06 -16.45 9.36
N ASP A 7 12.21 -16.17 9.98
CA ASP A 7 12.56 -14.89 10.63
C ASP A 7 12.86 -13.75 9.62
N LYS A 8 12.51 -13.92 8.34
CA LYS A 8 12.85 -12.92 7.32
C LYS A 8 11.82 -11.80 7.30
N THR A 9 12.33 -10.59 7.08
CA THR A 9 11.55 -9.35 7.08
C THR A 9 11.50 -8.68 5.70
N PHE A 10 11.82 -9.40 4.62
CA PHE A 10 11.74 -8.85 3.27
C PHE A 10 10.33 -8.34 2.97
N LEU A 11 10.23 -7.23 2.23
CA LEU A 11 8.96 -6.57 1.87
C LEU A 11 8.11 -6.14 3.09
N ARG A 12 8.75 -5.97 4.25
CA ARG A 12 8.16 -5.35 5.44
C ARG A 12 8.96 -4.09 5.76
N GLY A 13 8.26 -2.99 5.97
CA GLY A 13 8.86 -1.72 6.34
C GLY A 13 7.97 -0.99 7.33
N ILE A 14 8.59 -0.18 8.16
CA ILE A 14 7.90 0.76 9.04
C ILE A 14 8.65 2.08 8.96
N SER A 15 7.90 3.17 8.88
CA SER A 15 8.45 4.51 8.77
C SER A 15 7.52 5.47 9.49
N ARG A 16 8.10 6.51 10.09
CA ARG A 16 7.35 7.61 10.69
C ARG A 16 7.10 8.65 9.62
N THR A 17 5.86 9.10 9.53
CA THR A 17 5.50 10.22 8.65
C THR A 17 6.22 11.50 9.09
N ASP A 18 6.62 12.32 8.13
CA ASP A 18 7.18 13.64 8.39
C ASP A 18 6.13 14.66 8.89
N SER A 19 6.51 15.94 8.97
CA SER A 19 5.62 17.03 9.39
C SER A 19 4.45 17.30 8.43
N ALA A 20 4.55 16.87 7.18
CA ALA A 20 3.48 16.96 6.18
C ALA A 20 2.57 15.72 6.20
N GLY A 21 2.89 14.69 7.01
CA GLY A 21 2.15 13.44 7.04
C GLY A 21 2.57 12.45 5.94
N MET A 22 3.71 12.68 5.30
CA MET A 22 4.20 11.88 4.18
C MET A 22 5.18 10.80 4.65
N THR A 23 5.15 9.66 3.98
CA THR A 23 6.17 8.61 4.13
C THR A 23 6.36 7.91 2.79
N GLU A 24 7.59 7.45 2.55
CA GLU A 24 7.97 6.81 1.31
C GLU A 24 8.51 5.41 1.58
N PHE A 25 8.21 4.48 0.67
CA PHE A 25 8.74 3.11 0.71
C PHE A 25 9.27 2.75 -0.67
N LEU A 26 10.53 2.33 -0.73
CA LEU A 26 11.07 1.65 -1.90
C LEU A 26 10.77 0.16 -1.78
N THR A 27 10.03 -0.38 -2.73
CA THR A 27 9.62 -1.79 -2.76
C THR A 27 9.57 -2.30 -4.20
N ILE A 28 9.34 -3.60 -4.37
CA ILE A 28 9.02 -4.19 -5.67
C ILE A 28 7.51 -4.22 -5.87
N PHE A 29 7.06 -4.26 -7.12
CA PHE A 29 5.65 -4.47 -7.41
C PHE A 29 5.19 -5.83 -6.85
N PRO A 30 4.06 -5.92 -6.12
CA PRO A 30 3.70 -7.16 -5.44
C PRO A 30 3.32 -8.28 -6.42
N GLY A 31 3.65 -9.50 -6.04
CA GLY A 31 3.15 -10.72 -6.68
C GLY A 31 1.68 -10.98 -6.34
N TYR A 32 1.21 -12.18 -6.68
CA TYR A 32 -0.14 -12.62 -6.34
C TYR A 32 -0.15 -14.05 -5.82
N TYR A 33 -1.18 -14.38 -5.06
CA TYR A 33 -1.49 -15.72 -4.59
C TYR A 33 -2.97 -16.00 -4.83
N ILE A 34 -3.38 -17.26 -4.67
CA ILE A 34 -4.78 -17.65 -4.88
C ILE A 34 -5.72 -16.85 -3.98
N SER A 35 -6.96 -16.67 -4.42
CA SER A 35 -8.07 -16.01 -3.71
C SER A 35 -7.97 -14.49 -3.52
N ARG A 36 -6.80 -13.88 -3.75
CA ARG A 36 -6.58 -12.46 -3.51
C ARG A 36 -5.95 -11.78 -4.71
N THR A 37 -6.43 -10.60 -5.05
CA THR A 37 -5.81 -9.81 -6.12
C THR A 37 -4.50 -9.17 -5.65
N THR A 38 -3.74 -8.56 -6.54
CA THR A 38 -2.45 -7.93 -6.22
C THR A 38 -2.61 -6.76 -5.24
N HIS A 39 -1.97 -6.82 -4.07
CA HIS A 39 -2.11 -5.80 -3.02
C HIS A 39 -0.85 -5.59 -2.17
N ILE A 40 -0.81 -4.48 -1.44
CA ILE A 40 0.15 -4.18 -0.35
C ILE A 40 -0.65 -4.01 0.94
N HIS A 41 -0.22 -4.64 2.03
CA HIS A 41 -0.81 -4.39 3.35
C HIS A 41 -0.31 -3.08 3.95
N VAL A 42 -1.19 -2.35 4.63
CA VAL A 42 -0.82 -1.13 5.36
C VAL A 42 -1.45 -1.12 6.74
N THR A 43 -0.67 -0.69 7.74
CA THR A 43 -1.16 -0.37 9.07
C THR A 43 -0.66 1.00 9.47
N VAL A 44 -1.51 1.78 10.13
CA VAL A 44 -1.12 3.08 10.69
C VAL A 44 -1.29 3.06 12.19
N GLN A 45 -0.22 3.42 12.88
CA GLN A 45 -0.21 3.70 14.30
C GLN A 45 -0.09 5.20 14.53
N THR A 46 -0.71 5.70 15.60
CA THR A 46 -0.68 7.10 15.98
C THR A 46 -0.26 7.26 17.42
N ASN A 47 0.30 8.43 17.75
CA ASN A 47 0.82 8.73 19.09
C ASN A 47 2.01 7.84 19.51
N VAL A 48 2.80 7.36 18.53
CA VAL A 48 4.09 6.69 18.79
C VAL A 48 5.01 7.69 19.46
N THR A 49 5.37 7.46 20.73
CA THR A 49 6.25 8.35 21.53
C THR A 49 7.72 7.91 21.53
N GLY A 50 7.99 6.65 21.13
CA GLY A 50 9.34 6.10 20.99
C GLY A 50 10.12 6.69 19.81
N LYS A 51 11.46 6.59 19.90
CA LYS A 51 12.35 6.82 18.74
C LYS A 51 12.36 5.62 17.79
N ASP A 52 12.18 4.42 18.34
CA ASP A 52 12.06 3.20 17.57
C ASP A 52 10.65 3.10 16.99
N THR A 53 10.56 2.51 15.81
CA THR A 53 9.32 2.20 15.14
C THR A 53 9.04 0.71 15.36
N SER A 54 8.42 0.36 16.49
CA SER A 54 7.95 -1.01 16.74
C SER A 54 6.42 -1.08 16.69
N TYR A 55 5.89 -2.23 16.23
CA TYR A 55 4.46 -2.51 16.26
C TYR A 55 3.87 -2.54 17.68
N SER A 56 4.72 -2.61 18.72
CA SER A 56 4.35 -2.61 20.13
C SER A 56 4.15 -1.22 20.75
N ASP A 57 4.57 -0.16 20.07
CA ASP A 57 4.75 1.14 20.72
C ASP A 57 3.45 1.95 20.81
N SER A 58 2.44 1.58 20.01
CA SER A 58 1.09 2.14 20.08
C SER A 58 0.08 1.22 19.38
N GLY A 59 -1.20 1.34 19.73
CA GLY A 59 -2.26 0.57 19.08
C GLY A 59 -2.45 0.98 17.60
N VAL A 60 -3.03 0.10 16.80
CA VAL A 60 -3.24 0.33 15.36
C VAL A 60 -4.55 1.08 15.12
N GLN A 61 -4.50 2.27 14.50
CA GLN A 61 -5.68 3.09 14.18
C GLN A 61 -6.25 2.81 12.80
N HIS A 62 -5.43 2.28 11.90
CA HIS A 62 -5.88 1.92 10.57
C HIS A 62 -5.22 0.63 10.12
N LEU A 63 -6.01 -0.20 9.45
CA LEU A 63 -5.55 -1.42 8.80
C LEU A 63 -6.24 -1.49 7.44
N GLY A 64 -5.43 -1.55 6.39
CA GLY A 64 -5.93 -1.56 5.04
C GLY A 64 -5.11 -2.44 4.10
N GLN A 65 -5.59 -2.47 2.87
CA GLN A 65 -4.87 -3.06 1.74
C GLN A 65 -4.93 -2.08 0.59
N LEU A 66 -3.78 -1.83 -0.01
CA LEU A 66 -3.59 -0.96 -1.16
C LEU A 66 -3.63 -1.82 -2.42
N PHE A 67 -4.46 -1.44 -3.37
CA PHE A 67 -4.67 -2.17 -4.61
C PHE A 67 -4.15 -1.38 -5.81
N PHE A 68 -4.14 -2.02 -6.97
CA PHE A 68 -3.66 -1.42 -8.21
C PHE A 68 -4.69 -1.63 -9.32
N ASP A 69 -4.72 -0.71 -10.28
CA ASP A 69 -5.53 -0.88 -11.48
C ASP A 69 -5.07 -2.06 -12.34
N LYS A 70 -5.98 -2.55 -13.18
CA LYS A 70 -5.73 -3.69 -14.08
C LYS A 70 -4.51 -3.46 -14.98
N ASP A 71 -4.34 -2.26 -15.49
CA ASP A 71 -3.31 -1.93 -16.49
C ASP A 71 -1.88 -2.00 -15.94
N PRO A 72 -1.53 -1.36 -14.80
CA PRO A 72 -0.20 -1.54 -14.21
C PRO A 72 0.06 -2.99 -13.81
N ILE A 73 -0.92 -3.71 -13.25
CA ILE A 73 -0.78 -5.14 -12.92
C ILE A 73 -0.43 -5.95 -14.17
N ASN A 74 -1.24 -5.84 -15.21
CA ASN A 74 -1.06 -6.61 -16.43
C ASN A 74 0.28 -6.30 -17.10
N SER A 75 0.69 -5.03 -17.11
CA SER A 75 1.94 -4.60 -17.76
C SER A 75 3.16 -5.14 -17.02
N VAL A 76 3.19 -5.03 -15.68
CA VAL A 76 4.29 -5.56 -14.85
C VAL A 76 4.35 -7.09 -14.95
N TYR A 77 3.20 -7.77 -14.98
CA TYR A 77 3.15 -9.23 -15.01
C TYR A 77 3.59 -9.85 -16.34
N GLN A 78 3.80 -9.04 -17.39
CA GLN A 78 4.47 -9.48 -18.62
C GLN A 78 6.00 -9.50 -18.53
N LEU A 79 6.59 -8.96 -17.46
CA LEU A 79 8.03 -8.92 -17.26
C LEU A 79 8.52 -10.09 -16.40
N ALA A 80 9.77 -10.50 -16.58
CA ALA A 80 10.41 -11.39 -15.62
C ALA A 80 10.66 -10.65 -14.29
N PRO A 81 10.55 -11.31 -13.12
CA PRO A 81 10.18 -12.71 -12.96
C PRO A 81 8.67 -12.98 -12.93
N TYR A 82 7.81 -11.95 -12.87
CA TYR A 82 6.36 -12.12 -12.71
C TYR A 82 5.70 -13.01 -13.77
N LYS A 83 6.16 -12.91 -15.03
CA LYS A 83 5.64 -13.69 -16.15
C LYS A 83 5.73 -15.20 -15.94
N THR A 84 6.77 -15.69 -15.27
CA THR A 84 6.92 -17.13 -15.00
C THR A 84 5.90 -17.63 -13.99
N HIS A 85 5.44 -16.74 -13.10
CA HIS A 85 4.41 -17.06 -12.11
C HIS A 85 3.01 -17.13 -12.74
N LEU A 86 2.75 -16.44 -13.86
CA LEU A 86 1.46 -16.49 -14.58
C LEU A 86 1.04 -17.90 -14.98
N SER A 87 1.99 -18.81 -15.22
CA SER A 87 1.71 -20.20 -15.55
C SER A 87 1.48 -21.12 -14.35
N THR A 88 1.68 -20.66 -13.12
CA THR A 88 1.64 -21.53 -11.92
C THR A 88 0.28 -21.48 -11.21
N LEU A 89 -0.38 -20.32 -11.22
CA LEU A 89 -1.62 -20.08 -10.47
C LEU A 89 -2.58 -19.22 -11.29
N ASN A 90 -3.88 -19.55 -11.23
CA ASN A 90 -4.90 -18.67 -11.77
C ASN A 90 -5.01 -17.41 -10.91
N ARG A 91 -4.78 -16.25 -11.52
CA ARG A 91 -4.76 -14.96 -10.82
C ARG A 91 -6.18 -14.48 -10.52
N THR A 92 -6.44 -14.15 -9.26
CA THR A 92 -7.67 -13.46 -8.86
C THR A 92 -7.63 -11.99 -9.30
N THR A 93 -8.61 -11.56 -10.07
CA THR A 93 -8.78 -10.17 -10.53
C THR A 93 -9.39 -9.29 -9.43
N ASN A 94 -9.29 -7.96 -9.58
CA ASN A 94 -9.92 -7.01 -8.66
C ASN A 94 -11.43 -7.26 -8.52
N SER A 95 -12.12 -7.62 -9.61
CA SER A 95 -13.56 -7.91 -9.61
C SER A 95 -13.94 -9.20 -8.88
N GLU A 96 -12.98 -10.11 -8.67
CA GLU A 96 -13.20 -11.39 -7.99
C GLU A 96 -12.78 -11.32 -6.50
N ASP A 97 -12.02 -10.29 -6.09
CA ASP A 97 -11.57 -10.12 -4.71
C ASP A 97 -12.60 -9.31 -3.89
N SER A 98 -13.21 -9.97 -2.90
CA SER A 98 -14.20 -9.34 -2.02
C SER A 98 -13.60 -8.23 -1.14
N LEU A 99 -12.30 -8.30 -0.81
CA LEU A 99 -11.61 -7.26 -0.05
C LEU A 99 -11.26 -6.05 -0.91
N TYR A 100 -11.02 -6.23 -2.22
CA TYR A 100 -10.96 -5.10 -3.14
C TYR A 100 -12.30 -4.34 -3.14
N SER A 101 -13.42 -5.08 -3.26
CA SER A 101 -14.75 -4.48 -3.27
C SER A 101 -15.08 -3.74 -1.97
N SER A 102 -14.76 -4.34 -0.82
CA SER A 102 -14.95 -3.71 0.49
C SER A 102 -14.07 -2.48 0.69
N ALA A 103 -12.81 -2.50 0.25
CA ALA A 103 -11.88 -1.37 0.40
C ALA A 103 -12.22 -0.16 -0.47
N ASN A 104 -13.02 -0.36 -1.52
CA ASN A 104 -13.47 0.67 -2.45
C ASN A 104 -14.99 0.93 -2.36
N GLY A 105 -15.64 0.44 -1.29
CA GLY A 105 -17.05 0.72 -1.00
C GLY A 105 -17.27 2.13 -0.46
N ASP A 106 -18.54 2.54 -0.35
CA ASP A 106 -18.96 3.76 0.37
C ASP A 106 -18.27 5.07 -0.08
N GLY A 107 -17.88 5.15 -1.36
CA GLY A 107 -17.22 6.32 -1.93
C GLY A 107 -15.72 6.42 -1.63
N TYR A 108 -15.14 5.39 -1.00
CA TYR A 108 -13.71 5.28 -0.74
C TYR A 108 -12.96 4.69 -1.93
N SER A 109 -11.64 4.94 -1.98
CA SER A 109 -10.76 4.25 -2.92
C SER A 109 -9.43 3.92 -2.28
N ALA A 110 -9.08 2.65 -2.35
CA ALA A 110 -7.80 2.09 -1.89
C ALA A 110 -6.87 1.77 -3.08
N VAL A 111 -7.11 2.37 -4.25
CA VAL A 111 -6.31 2.15 -5.45
C VAL A 111 -5.18 3.16 -5.52
N VAL A 112 -3.95 2.65 -5.59
CA VAL A 112 -2.74 3.47 -5.74
C VAL A 112 -2.68 4.08 -7.14
N SER A 113 -2.48 5.39 -7.20
CA SER A 113 -2.22 6.08 -8.47
C SER A 113 -0.78 5.78 -8.91
N VAL A 114 -0.61 5.00 -9.97
CA VAL A 114 0.71 4.58 -10.46
C VAL A 114 1.11 5.36 -11.71
N SER A 115 2.37 5.75 -11.78
CA SER A 115 3.00 6.33 -12.97
C SER A 115 4.40 5.74 -13.16
N LYS A 116 4.89 5.73 -14.39
CA LYS A 116 6.28 5.34 -14.66
C LYS A 116 7.22 6.46 -14.22
N LEU A 117 8.39 6.09 -13.72
CA LEU A 117 9.47 7.05 -13.44
C LEU A 117 10.19 7.49 -14.73
N GLY A 118 10.17 6.65 -15.77
CA GLY A 118 10.75 6.94 -17.08
C GLY A 118 9.89 6.43 -18.23
N ASP A 119 10.51 6.15 -19.37
CA ASP A 119 9.81 5.73 -20.58
C ASP A 119 9.37 4.25 -20.50
N SER A 120 10.14 3.43 -19.78
CA SER A 120 9.92 1.99 -19.64
C SER A 120 9.54 1.61 -18.20
N LEU A 121 9.01 0.39 -18.03
CA LEU A 121 8.77 -0.18 -16.71
C LEU A 121 10.06 -0.56 -15.97
N ALA A 122 11.17 -0.74 -16.69
CA ALA A 122 12.47 -1.05 -16.10
C ALA A 122 13.06 0.15 -15.34
N ASP A 123 12.66 1.36 -15.72
CA ASP A 123 13.04 2.62 -15.05
C ASP A 123 12.33 2.78 -13.70
N GLY A 124 11.34 1.93 -13.42
CA GLY A 124 10.60 1.89 -12.17
C GLY A 124 9.24 2.58 -12.22
N LEU A 125 8.53 2.45 -11.12
CA LEU A 125 7.19 2.98 -10.92
C LEU A 125 7.20 3.87 -9.69
N VAL A 126 6.37 4.91 -9.74
CA VAL A 126 6.02 5.70 -8.58
C VAL A 126 4.52 5.56 -8.33
N GLY A 127 4.17 5.33 -7.06
CA GLY A 127 2.80 5.12 -6.63
C GLY A 127 2.44 6.08 -5.51
N TYR A 128 1.28 6.72 -5.61
CA TYR A 128 0.80 7.66 -4.60
C TYR A 128 -0.61 7.29 -4.15
N ILE A 129 -0.84 7.36 -2.84
CA ILE A 129 -2.16 7.24 -2.23
C ILE A 129 -2.21 8.05 -0.94
N THR A 130 -3.34 8.71 -0.69
CA THR A 130 -3.63 9.35 0.59
C THR A 130 -4.50 8.42 1.42
N ILE A 131 -4.11 8.19 2.68
CA ILE A 131 -4.87 7.38 3.63
C ILE A 131 -5.37 8.30 4.74
N GLY A 132 -6.68 8.54 4.79
CA GLY A 132 -7.25 9.23 5.96
C GLY A 132 -7.44 8.28 7.12
N VAL A 133 -6.98 8.70 8.29
CA VAL A 133 -6.97 7.90 9.50
C VAL A 133 -7.82 8.59 10.56
N ASN A 134 -8.81 7.88 11.10
CA ASN A 134 -9.59 8.34 12.23
C ASN A 134 -8.78 8.14 13.53
N ARG A 135 -8.10 9.21 13.98
CA ARG A 135 -7.26 9.19 15.19
C ARG A 135 -8.02 8.99 16.49
N SER A 136 -9.35 9.18 16.47
CA SER A 136 -10.23 9.00 17.62
C SER A 136 -10.93 7.64 17.64
N ALA A 137 -10.72 6.81 16.61
CA ALA A 137 -11.22 5.44 16.63
C ALA A 137 -10.52 4.61 17.70
N THR A 138 -11.24 3.67 18.29
CA THR A 138 -10.65 2.70 19.23
C THR A 138 -9.54 1.93 18.51
N PRO A 139 -8.30 1.97 19.02
CA PRO A 139 -7.18 1.23 18.45
C PRO A 139 -7.45 -0.28 18.44
N ALA A 140 -7.01 -0.97 17.40
CA ALA A 140 -6.82 -2.42 17.46
C ALA A 140 -5.55 -2.72 18.27
N GLU A 141 -5.70 -3.55 19.31
CA GLU A 141 -4.57 -4.07 20.08
C GLU A 141 -3.80 -5.09 19.23
N THR A 142 -2.49 -4.93 19.11
CA THR A 142 -1.60 -5.80 18.30
C THR A 142 -0.89 -6.87 19.11
N THR A 143 -1.26 -7.07 20.37
CA THR A 143 -0.59 -8.02 21.28
C THR A 143 -0.80 -9.47 20.82
N GLY A 144 0.29 -10.15 20.43
CA GLY A 144 0.29 -11.61 20.21
C GLY A 144 0.74 -12.12 18.84
N GLY A 145 1.70 -11.46 18.17
CA GLY A 145 2.41 -12.04 17.01
C GLY A 145 1.58 -12.23 15.73
N SER A 146 0.29 -11.90 15.76
CA SER A 146 -0.61 -11.99 14.61
C SER A 146 -0.69 -10.62 13.94
N VAL A 147 0.23 -10.37 12.99
CA VAL A 147 0.24 -9.15 12.14
C VAL A 147 -0.86 -9.16 11.07
N ASN A 148 -1.72 -10.17 11.06
CA ASN A 148 -2.88 -10.29 10.19
C ASN A 148 -4.14 -9.85 10.92
N VAL A 149 -4.19 -8.58 11.33
CA VAL A 149 -5.46 -8.00 11.78
C VAL A 149 -6.35 -7.91 10.53
N VAL A 150 -7.63 -8.26 10.66
CA VAL A 150 -8.67 -8.14 9.61
C VAL A 150 -9.74 -7.19 10.16
N GLY A 151 -10.03 -6.12 9.41
CA GLY A 151 -11.15 -5.22 9.69
C GLY A 151 -10.79 -3.90 10.37
N ALA A 152 -10.53 -2.86 9.57
CA ALA A 152 -10.91 -1.46 9.83
C ALA A 152 -10.51 -0.57 8.63
N LEU A 153 -11.35 -0.54 7.59
CA LEU A 153 -11.20 0.34 6.42
C LEU A 153 -11.93 1.66 6.68
N PRO A 154 -11.22 2.81 6.55
CA PRO A 154 -11.61 3.72 5.47
C PRO A 154 -10.38 4.30 4.76
N THR A 155 -10.35 4.25 3.42
CA THR A 155 -9.35 4.98 2.62
C THR A 155 -10.05 6.13 1.90
N VAL A 156 -9.98 7.34 2.48
CA VAL A 156 -10.37 8.56 1.78
C VAL A 156 -9.27 8.95 0.79
N THR A 157 -9.49 8.68 -0.50
CA THR A 157 -8.83 9.49 -1.52
C THR A 157 -9.52 10.86 -1.49
N PRO A 158 -8.79 11.96 -1.26
CA PRO A 158 -9.43 13.27 -1.19
C PRO A 158 -9.88 13.70 -2.59
N THR A 159 -10.86 14.60 -2.66
CA THR A 159 -11.51 15.06 -3.90
C THR A 159 -10.49 15.50 -4.97
N PRO A 160 -10.84 15.54 -6.27
CA PRO A 160 -9.91 15.90 -7.34
C PRO A 160 -9.06 17.16 -7.09
N GLY A 161 -9.56 18.13 -6.31
CA GLY A 161 -8.81 19.33 -5.91
C GLY A 161 -7.67 19.09 -4.91
N ALA A 162 -7.80 18.13 -3.98
CA ALA A 162 -6.73 17.78 -3.05
C ALA A 162 -5.64 16.91 -3.70
N ARG A 163 -6.01 16.09 -4.70
CA ARG A 163 -5.04 15.41 -5.60
C ARG A 163 -4.16 16.43 -6.35
N ALA A 164 -4.75 17.52 -6.85
CA ALA A 164 -4.00 18.57 -7.52
C ALA A 164 -3.04 19.31 -6.56
N ALA A 165 -3.44 19.51 -5.29
CA ALA A 165 -2.58 20.12 -4.28
C ALA A 165 -1.42 19.23 -3.85
N ALA A 166 -1.64 17.91 -3.71
CA ALA A 166 -0.58 16.94 -3.44
C ALA A 166 0.42 16.88 -4.61
N TYR A 167 -0.06 16.78 -5.85
CA TYR A 167 0.82 16.82 -7.04
C TYR A 167 1.56 18.15 -7.19
N ALA A 168 0.96 19.27 -6.80
CA ALA A 168 1.63 20.56 -6.80
C ALA A 168 2.73 20.63 -5.72
N LEU A 169 2.52 20.03 -4.55
CA LEU A 169 3.54 19.92 -3.50
C LEU A 169 4.67 19.00 -3.95
N ASP A 170 4.36 17.78 -4.41
CA ASP A 170 5.33 16.80 -4.90
C ASP A 170 6.17 17.36 -6.06
N ALA A 171 5.55 18.10 -6.99
CA ALA A 171 6.25 18.79 -8.07
C ALA A 171 7.09 19.97 -7.57
N SER A 172 6.59 20.75 -6.60
CA SER A 172 7.33 21.88 -6.02
C SER A 172 8.55 21.44 -5.20
N GLU A 173 8.53 20.22 -4.68
CA GLU A 173 9.66 19.62 -3.94
C GLU A 173 10.64 18.86 -4.86
N GLY A 174 10.40 18.86 -6.18
CA GLY A 174 11.35 18.39 -7.19
C GLY A 174 11.39 16.86 -7.37
N TYR A 175 10.36 16.15 -6.92
CA TYR A 175 10.28 14.68 -7.01
C TYR A 175 10.18 14.15 -8.45
N PHE A 176 9.80 14.99 -9.42
CA PHE A 176 9.71 14.61 -10.84
C PHE A 176 10.91 15.07 -11.69
N GLU A 177 11.84 15.87 -11.16
CA GLU A 177 12.91 16.49 -11.95
C GLU A 177 14.30 15.84 -11.78
N LYS A 178 14.46 14.90 -10.86
CA LYS A 178 15.74 14.17 -10.74
C LYS A 178 15.79 12.99 -11.71
N LYS A 179 16.16 13.29 -12.96
CA LYS A 179 16.88 12.33 -13.81
C LYS A 179 18.11 11.85 -13.03
N ARG A 180 18.08 10.62 -12.53
CA ARG A 180 19.26 9.87 -12.12
C ARG A 180 19.28 8.55 -12.85
#